data_AF-A0ABD0QYI5-F1
#
_entry.id   AF-A0ABD0QYI5-F1
#
_cell.length_a   1.000
_cell.length_b   1.000
_cell.length_c   1.000
_cell.angle_alpha   90.00
_cell.angle_beta   90.00
_cell.angle_gamma   90.00
#
_symmetry.space_group_name_H-M   'P 1'
#
loop_
_entity.id
_entity.type
_entity.pdbx_description
1 polymer ?
#
loop_
_entity_poly.entity_id
_entity_poly.type
_entity_poly.pdbx_seq_one_letter_code
_entity_poly.pdbx_strand_id
1 'polypeptide(L)' 'RLCFKGPMEMLPLNNLLASNIWTPDTFFLNGKKSIAHNMTTPNKLLRLKDDGTLLYTM' A
#
# COMPACT_ATOMS: atom_id res chain seq x y z
N ARG A 1 -6.14 -1.85 14.61
CA ARG A 1 -7.26 -1.85 13.61
C ARG A 1 -7.02 -2.83 12.47
N LEU A 2 -5.78 -3.07 12.04
CA LEU A 2 -5.45 -3.98 10.93
C LEU A 2 -4.71 -5.26 11.37
N CYS A 3 -4.53 -5.52 12.67
CA CYS A 3 -3.98 -6.78 13.14
C CYS A 3 -4.95 -7.93 12.80
N PHE A 4 -4.43 -9.10 12.43
CA PHE A 4 -5.25 -10.26 12.11
C PHE A 4 -4.62 -11.54 12.69
N LYS A 5 -5.41 -12.61 12.80
CA LYS A 5 -4.95 -13.94 13.19
C LYS A 5 -5.24 -14.92 12.06
N GLY A 6 -4.22 -15.65 11.62
CA GLY A 6 -4.35 -16.63 10.55
C GLY A 6 -3.04 -17.40 10.37
N PRO A 7 -3.04 -18.43 9.50
CA PRO A 7 -1.84 -19.22 9.23
C PRO A 7 -0.79 -18.46 8.40
N MET A 8 -1.16 -17.32 7.78
CA MET A 8 -0.25 -16.48 7.01
C MET A 8 0.25 -15.32 7.87
N GLU A 9 1.56 -15.08 7.88
CA GLU A 9 2.18 -13.93 8.58
C GLU A 9 1.99 -12.61 7.82
N MET A 10 1.81 -12.66 6.50
CA MET A 10 1.73 -11.49 5.63
C MET A 10 0.68 -11.66 4.54
N LEU A 11 -0.17 -10.64 4.41
CA LEU A 11 -1.23 -10.57 3.40
C LEU A 11 -0.86 -9.53 2.33
N PRO A 12 -0.60 -9.94 1.08
CA PRO A 12 -0.54 -9.01 -0.05
C PRO A 12 -1.96 -8.57 -0.40
N LEU A 13 -2.17 -7.26 -0.50
CA LEU A 13 -3.48 -6.66 -0.75
C LEU A 13 -3.55 -6.14 -2.18
N ASN A 14 -4.69 -6.35 -2.83
CA ASN A 14 -4.95 -5.78 -4.15
C ASN A 14 -5.21 -4.27 -4.06
N ASN A 15 -5.22 -3.60 -5.21
CA ASN A 15 -5.41 -2.15 -5.29
C ASN A 15 -6.74 -1.66 -4.68
N LEU A 16 -7.82 -2.45 -4.77
CA LEU A 16 -9.14 -2.08 -4.25
C LEU A 16 -9.18 -2.08 -2.71
N LEU A 17 -8.56 -3.07 -2.07
CA LEU A 17 -8.49 -3.10 -0.61
C LEU A 17 -7.49 -2.07 -0.10
N ALA A 18 -6.36 -1.91 -0.80
CA ALA A 18 -5.33 -0.93 -0.45
C ALA A 18 -5.85 0.52 -0.48
N SER A 19 -6.81 0.86 -1.35
CA SER A 19 -7.40 2.21 -1.38
C SER A 19 -8.30 2.55 -0.19
N ASN A 20 -8.74 1.54 0.58
CA ASN A 20 -9.56 1.74 1.78
C ASN A 20 -8.73 1.81 3.07
N ILE A 21 -7.41 1.64 2.96
CA ILE A 21 -6.48 1.73 4.08
C ILE A 21 -5.86 3.12 4.08
N TRP A 22 -5.80 3.75 5.25
CA TRP A 22 -5.14 5.03 5.41
C TRP A 22 -3.65 4.90 5.02
N THR A 23 -3.19 5.80 4.14
CA THR A 23 -1.79 5.95 3.76
C THR A 23 -1.37 7.40 4.02
N PRO A 24 -0.09 7.65 4.35
CA PRO A 24 0.41 9.01 4.52
C PRO A 24 0.39 9.77 3.19
N ASP A 25 0.05 11.05 3.26
CA ASP A 25 0.03 12.01 2.15
C ASP A 25 1.45 12.48 1.77
N THR A 26 2.30 11.52 1.40
CA THR A 26 3.71 11.78 1.07
C THR A 26 3.84 12.50 -0.26
N PHE A 27 4.55 13.64 -0.28
CA PHE A 27 4.83 14.41 -1.48
C PHE A 27 6.30 14.82 -1.57
N PHE A 28 6.76 15.11 -2.80
CA PHE A 28 8.11 15.63 -3.04
C PHE A 28 8.07 17.16 -3.05
N LEU A 29 8.71 17.82 -2.07
CA LEU A 29 8.71 19.28 -1.93
C LEU A 29 9.22 20.00 -3.20
N ASN A 30 10.22 19.42 -3.87
CA ASN A 30 10.85 19.98 -5.07
C ASN A 30 10.39 19.28 -6.36
N GLY A 31 9.27 18.56 -6.32
CA GLY A 31 8.72 17.87 -7.48
C GLY A 31 8.17 18.84 -8.51
N LYS A 32 8.77 18.90 -9.70
CA LYS A 32 8.21 19.71 -10.82
C LYS A 32 6.98 19.04 -11.43
N LYS A 33 7.08 17.74 -11.70
CA LYS A 33 5.99 16.89 -12.21
C LYS A 33 6.30 15.44 -11.87
N SER A 34 5.37 14.76 -11.21
CA SER A 34 5.50 13.35 -10.82
C SER A 34 4.33 12.56 -11.39
N ILE A 35 4.61 11.33 -11.86
CA ILE A 35 3.61 10.44 -12.45
C ILE A 35 3.72 9.10 -11.73
N ALA A 36 2.61 8.62 -11.18
CA ALA A 36 2.52 7.24 -10.69
C ALA A 36 2.19 6.31 -11.87
N HIS A 37 2.98 5.26 -12.06
CA HIS A 37 2.79 4.32 -13.16
C HIS A 37 1.52 3.47 -12.97
N ASN A 38 0.74 3.29 -14.04
CA ASN A 38 -0.56 2.62 -13.99
C ASN A 38 -0.85 1.62 -15.13
N MET A 39 0.18 1.16 -15.83
CA MET A 39 0.03 0.24 -16.98
C MET A 39 0.69 -1.11 -16.67
N THR A 40 0.01 -2.26 -16.82
CA THR A 40 -1.41 -2.47 -17.18
C THR A 40 -2.38 -2.26 -16.01
N THR A 41 -1.86 -2.15 -14.79
CA THR A 41 -2.60 -1.83 -13.57
C THR A 41 -1.80 -0.81 -12.74
N PRO A 42 -2.41 -0.11 -11.75
CA PRO A 42 -1.67 0.74 -10.83
C PRO A 42 -0.52 -0.03 -10.16
N ASN A 43 0.70 0.47 -10.30
CA ASN A 43 1.91 -0.14 -9.74
C ASN A 43 1.99 0.16 -8.24
N LYS A 44 1.09 -0.42 -7.47
CA LYS A 44 1.03 -0.26 -6.02
C LYS A 44 0.96 -1.64 -5.39
N LEU A 45 1.71 -1.84 -4.32
CA LEU A 45 1.64 -3.05 -3.52
C LEU A 45 1.61 -2.69 -2.06
N LEU A 46 0.56 -3.14 -1.37
CA LEU A 46 0.40 -3.02 0.07
C LEU A 46 0.47 -4.42 0.67
N ARG A 47 1.36 -4.60 1.64
CA ARG A 47 1.51 -5.84 2.41
C ARG A 47 1.19 -5.56 3.87
N LEU A 48 0.30 -6.35 4.43
CA LEU A 48 -0.14 -6.26 5.83
C LEU A 48 0.43 -7.44 6.60
N LYS A 49 1.23 -7.16 7.62
CA LYS A 49 1.72 -8.16 8.57
C LYS A 49 0.68 -8.42 9.66
N ASP A 50 0.70 -9.61 10.25
CA ASP A 50 -0.20 -10.06 11.32
C ASP A 50 -0.28 -9.09 12.53
N ASP A 51 0.85 -8.50 12.91
CA ASP A 51 0.96 -7.47 13.94
C ASP A 51 0.33 -6.11 13.55
N GLY A 52 -0.13 -5.95 12.31
CA GLY A 52 -0.73 -4.74 11.79
C GLY A 52 0.25 -3.80 11.06
N THR A 53 1.52 -4.17 10.94
CA THR A 53 2.53 -3.39 10.21
C THR A 53 2.22 -3.40 8.72
N LEU A 54 2.27 -2.22 8.10
CA LEU A 54 2.04 -2.04 6.67
C LEU A 54 3.36 -1.78 5.94
N LEU A 55 3.54 -2.44 4.80
CA LEU A 55 4.59 -2.14 3.83
C LEU A 55 3.93 -1.70 2.52
N TYR A 56 4.19 -0.45 2.11
CA TYR A 56 3.59 0.18 0.95
C TYR A 56 4.65 0.60 -0.07
N THR A 57 4.50 0.17 -1.32
CA THR A 57 5.37 0.54 -2.44
C THR A 57 4.54 1.04 -3.62
N MET A 58 4.99 2.13 -4.24
CA MET A 58 4.37 2.80 -5.40
C MET A 58 5.41 3.16 -6.45
#